data_AF-A0A3F3QF81-F1
#
_entry.id   AF-A0A3F3QF81-F1
#
_cell.length_a   1.000
_cell.length_b   1.000
_cell.length_c   1.000
_cell.angle_alpha   90.00
_cell.angle_beta   90.00
_cell.angle_gamma   90.00
#
_symmetry.space_group_name_H-M   'P 1'
#
loop_
_entity.id
_entity.type
_entity.pdbx_description
1 polymer ?
#
loop_
_entity_poly.entity_id
_entity_poly.type
_entity_poly.pdbx_seq_one_letter_code
_entity_poly.pdbx_strand_id
1 'polypeptide(L)'
;MPTNQLVSVERFSGIIFATQISPPQYSRDKGFDYIARWDLWGKRSVDEAASGRRICPLPRAFWCPMGAMSKHGFPTVGNVLPRSAVVPMIDVLWLYVDENYSGFSATLGNLCRAIHNKLGSPRLRWGREASKITPEPRTSMFAILVEWRIVPDKNTLHQIDQLVDAAVIKGRGVIQRRGPGLDRYCASLSMNQPSQLELLSISVPNDECHKDILWHAYHRFKWTMSSPAAQEGIYVRQLPTAAAEPLRHGFHETVSSPLHSSSANTIRFSASTAWLSAEAREEWYAGFADQAISCYERLGYIIAWFQTVALAAECFVIDLEPIGRTFDDW
;
A
#
# COMPACT_ATOMS: atom_id res chain seq x y z
N MET A 1 36.93 -12.19 -16.74
CA MET A 1 35.72 -12.86 -16.23
C MET A 1 34.84 -11.78 -15.62
N PRO A 2 33.76 -11.33 -16.27
CA PRO A 2 32.88 -10.35 -15.65
C PRO A 2 32.11 -11.06 -14.54
N THR A 3 32.32 -10.62 -13.32
CA THR A 3 31.54 -10.99 -12.14
C THR A 3 30.11 -10.55 -12.37
N ASN A 4 29.24 -11.50 -12.71
CA ASN A 4 27.79 -11.33 -12.64
C ASN A 4 27.44 -11.00 -11.19
N GLN A 5 27.42 -9.71 -10.85
CA GLN A 5 26.69 -9.23 -9.70
C GLN A 5 25.21 -9.44 -10.01
N LEU A 6 24.70 -10.61 -9.66
CA LEU A 6 23.31 -10.77 -9.23
C LEU A 6 23.14 -9.86 -8.01
N VAL A 7 22.96 -8.56 -8.27
CA VAL A 7 22.53 -7.60 -7.26
C VAL A 7 21.15 -8.07 -6.86
N SER A 8 21.12 -8.67 -5.68
CA SER A 8 20.02 -9.38 -5.06
C SER A 8 18.64 -8.74 -5.36
N VAL A 9 17.77 -9.55 -5.98
CA VAL A 9 16.32 -9.32 -6.17
C VAL A 9 15.60 -9.32 -4.79
N GLU A 10 16.30 -9.11 -3.68
CA GLU A 10 15.75 -9.26 -2.33
C GLU A 10 15.66 -7.96 -1.57
N ARG A 11 16.35 -6.89 -1.98
CA ARG A 11 16.54 -5.71 -1.13
C ARG A 11 15.23 -5.06 -0.67
N PHE A 12 14.17 -5.13 -1.49
CA PHE A 12 12.89 -4.51 -1.20
C PHE A 12 11.66 -5.40 -1.43
N SER A 13 11.80 -6.65 -1.89
CA SER A 13 10.61 -7.50 -2.17
C SER A 13 9.80 -7.77 -0.91
N GLY A 14 10.45 -8.13 0.20
CA GLY A 14 9.80 -8.31 1.50
C GLY A 14 9.03 -7.09 2.00
N ILE A 15 9.48 -5.88 1.63
CA ILE A 15 8.82 -4.63 2.04
C ILE A 15 7.69 -4.26 1.08
N ILE A 16 7.95 -4.28 -0.23
CA ILE A 16 6.99 -3.84 -1.26
C ILE A 16 5.81 -4.81 -1.38
N PHE A 17 6.05 -6.11 -1.23
CA PHE A 17 5.04 -7.15 -1.38
C PHE A 17 4.65 -7.78 -0.04
N ALA A 18 5.09 -7.21 1.09
CA ALA A 18 4.90 -7.76 2.43
C ALA A 18 5.27 -9.26 2.60
N THR A 19 6.02 -9.82 1.65
CA THR A 19 6.43 -11.22 1.59
C THR A 19 7.76 -11.30 0.87
N GLN A 20 8.68 -12.11 1.39
CA GLN A 20 9.97 -12.28 0.75
C GLN A 20 9.81 -13.19 -0.46
N ILE A 21 10.13 -12.66 -1.64
CA ILE A 21 10.04 -13.41 -2.89
C ILE A 21 11.45 -13.77 -3.32
N SER A 22 11.73 -15.07 -3.46
CA SER A 22 12.98 -15.55 -4.03
C SER A 22 13.11 -15.10 -5.49
N PRO A 23 14.34 -14.98 -6.02
CA PRO A 23 14.54 -14.68 -7.43
C PRO A 23 13.69 -15.62 -8.31
N PRO A 24 12.96 -15.07 -9.29
CA PRO A 24 12.07 -15.84 -10.13
C PRO A 24 12.86 -16.87 -10.93
N GLN A 25 12.33 -18.10 -11.05
CA GLN A 25 12.95 -19.13 -11.87
C GLN A 25 12.40 -19.05 -13.29
N TYR A 26 13.29 -19.11 -14.28
CA TYR A 26 12.89 -19.30 -15.67
C TYR A 26 12.46 -20.75 -15.83
N SER A 27 11.16 -21.02 -15.74
CA SER A 27 10.62 -22.33 -16.05
C SER A 27 10.22 -22.39 -17.53
N ARG A 28 10.36 -23.58 -18.13
CA ARG A 28 9.79 -23.86 -19.46
C ARG A 28 8.28 -24.11 -19.39
N ASP A 29 7.74 -24.25 -18.18
CA ASP A 29 6.33 -24.51 -17.94
C ASP A 29 5.50 -23.27 -18.25
N LYS A 30 4.91 -23.27 -19.43
CA LYS A 30 3.95 -22.26 -19.85
C LYS A 30 2.61 -22.55 -19.20
N GLY A 31 2.44 -22.16 -17.94
CA GLY A 31 1.14 -22.12 -17.25
C GLY A 31 0.13 -21.14 -17.87
N PHE A 32 0.41 -20.65 -19.08
CA PHE A 32 -0.37 -19.74 -19.90
C PHE A 32 -0.37 -20.31 -21.33
N ASP A 33 -1.53 -20.79 -21.78
CA ASP A 33 -1.68 -21.26 -23.16
C ASP A 33 -1.82 -20.04 -24.09
N TYR A 34 -0.80 -19.80 -24.92
CA TYR A 34 -0.79 -18.68 -25.87
C TYR A 34 -1.88 -18.79 -26.93
N ILE A 35 -2.28 -20.01 -27.27
CA ILE A 35 -3.25 -20.30 -28.33
C ILE A 35 -4.67 -20.14 -27.78
N ALA A 36 -4.92 -20.63 -26.56
CA ALA A 36 -6.23 -20.50 -25.90
C ALA A 36 -6.42 -19.22 -25.06
N ARG A 37 -5.35 -18.43 -24.85
CA ARG A 37 -5.30 -17.24 -23.95
C ARG A 37 -5.77 -17.50 -22.52
N TRP A 38 -5.67 -18.74 -22.06
CA TRP A 38 -6.26 -19.17 -20.80
C TRP A 38 -5.25 -19.13 -19.65
N ASP A 39 -5.54 -18.34 -18.61
CA ASP A 39 -4.80 -18.38 -17.34
C ASP A 39 -5.35 -19.51 -16.46
N LEU A 40 -4.71 -20.69 -16.53
CA LEU A 40 -5.13 -21.87 -15.77
C LEU A 40 -5.07 -21.64 -14.25
N TRP A 41 -4.11 -20.85 -13.78
CA TRP A 41 -3.97 -20.48 -12.37
C TRP A 41 -5.07 -19.52 -11.94
N GLY A 42 -5.34 -18.50 -12.75
CA GLY A 42 -6.42 -17.55 -12.52
C GLY A 42 -7.78 -18.25 -12.44
N LYS A 43 -8.11 -19.13 -13.40
CA LYS A 43 -9.36 -19.91 -13.37
C LYS A 43 -9.44 -20.79 -12.13
N ARG A 44 -8.41 -21.59 -11.87
CA ARG A 44 -8.38 -22.49 -10.71
C ARG A 44 -8.59 -21.72 -9.42
N SER A 45 -7.99 -20.55 -9.29
CA SER A 45 -8.17 -19.71 -8.10
C SER A 45 -9.59 -19.18 -7.95
N VAL A 46 -10.26 -18.82 -9.04
CA VAL A 46 -11.68 -18.41 -9.03
C VAL A 46 -12.56 -19.58 -8.61
N ASP A 47 -12.33 -20.78 -9.17
CA ASP A 47 -13.08 -21.99 -8.81
C ASP A 47 -12.86 -22.38 -7.34
N GLU A 48 -11.62 -22.27 -6.85
CA GLU A 48 -11.28 -22.54 -5.45
C GLU A 48 -11.95 -21.54 -4.50
N ALA A 49 -11.98 -20.25 -4.83
CA ALA A 49 -12.72 -19.23 -4.07
C ALA A 49 -14.24 -19.49 -4.10
N ALA A 50 -14.81 -19.83 -5.27
CA ALA A 50 -16.23 -20.16 -5.40
C ALA A 50 -16.64 -21.40 -4.57
N SER A 51 -15.72 -22.35 -4.41
CA SER A 51 -15.89 -23.54 -3.56
C SER A 51 -15.62 -23.32 -2.07
N GLY A 52 -15.19 -22.12 -1.66
CA GLY A 52 -14.85 -21.79 -0.27
C GLY A 52 -13.52 -22.39 0.21
N ARG A 53 -12.69 -22.91 -0.70
CA ARG A 53 -11.33 -23.41 -0.37
C ARG A 53 -10.32 -22.28 -0.19
N ARG A 54 -10.68 -21.06 -0.60
CA ARG A 54 -9.90 -19.83 -0.50
C ARG A 54 -10.80 -18.67 -0.08
N ILE A 55 -10.20 -17.64 0.49
CA ILE A 55 -10.91 -16.44 0.93
C ILE A 55 -11.33 -15.61 -0.29
N CYS A 56 -10.41 -15.43 -1.23
CA CYS A 56 -10.60 -14.63 -2.44
C CYS A 56 -9.79 -15.19 -3.62
N PRO A 57 -10.11 -14.80 -4.86
CA PRO A 57 -9.24 -15.06 -6.00
C PRO A 57 -7.83 -14.46 -5.82
N LEU A 58 -6.81 -15.24 -6.19
CA LEU A 58 -5.40 -14.88 -6.24
C LEU A 58 -5.11 -13.87 -7.37
N PRO A 59 -3.92 -13.24 -7.36
CA PRO A 59 -3.55 -12.27 -8.38
C PRO A 59 -3.70 -12.82 -9.81
N ARG A 60 -4.27 -12.01 -10.70
CA ARG A 60 -4.29 -12.29 -12.14
C ARG A 60 -2.94 -11.90 -12.72
N ALA A 61 -2.29 -12.83 -13.42
CA ALA A 61 -1.08 -12.51 -14.16
C ALA A 61 -1.41 -12.03 -15.58
N PHE A 62 -0.58 -11.13 -16.09
CA PHE A 62 -0.55 -10.79 -17.50
C PHE A 62 0.77 -11.26 -18.06
N TRP A 63 0.71 -12.06 -19.13
CA TRP A 63 1.93 -12.51 -19.79
C TRP A 63 2.69 -11.31 -20.36
N CYS A 64 3.96 -11.20 -20.00
CA CYS A 64 4.88 -10.24 -20.55
C CYS A 64 6.01 -11.00 -21.27
N PRO A 65 6.26 -10.74 -22.56
CA PRO A 65 7.31 -11.45 -23.30
C PRO A 65 8.68 -11.28 -22.64
N MET A 66 9.47 -12.35 -22.66
CA MET A 66 10.90 -12.27 -22.32
C MET A 66 11.56 -11.14 -23.12
N GLY A 67 12.32 -10.29 -22.43
CA GLY A 67 12.96 -9.11 -23.04
C GLY A 67 12.17 -7.81 -22.92
N ALA A 68 10.99 -7.81 -22.29
CA ALA A 68 10.33 -6.57 -21.87
C ALA A 68 11.19 -5.73 -20.90
N MET A 69 12.13 -6.35 -20.20
CA MET A 69 13.19 -5.68 -19.41
C MET A 69 14.47 -5.36 -20.21
N SER A 70 14.45 -5.42 -21.54
CA SER A 70 15.57 -4.92 -22.34
C SER A 70 15.52 -3.39 -22.42
N LYS A 71 16.65 -2.75 -22.75
CA LYS A 71 16.72 -1.31 -23.08
C LYS A 71 15.74 -0.87 -24.19
N HIS A 72 15.19 -1.81 -24.95
CA HIS A 72 14.20 -1.60 -26.00
C HIS A 72 12.76 -1.95 -25.57
N GLY A 73 12.59 -2.60 -24.41
CA GLY A 73 11.30 -2.98 -23.84
C GLY A 73 10.82 -2.08 -22.70
N PHE A 74 11.71 -1.24 -22.14
CA PHE A 74 11.29 -0.19 -21.21
C PHE A 74 10.25 0.73 -21.89
N PRO A 75 9.14 1.06 -21.21
CA PRO A 75 8.19 2.01 -21.74
C PRO A 75 8.90 3.32 -22.05
N THR A 76 8.88 3.75 -23.32
CA THR A 76 9.24 5.13 -23.66
C THR A 76 8.21 6.07 -23.04
N VAL A 77 8.58 7.32 -22.73
CA VAL A 77 7.70 8.33 -22.10
C VAL A 77 6.30 8.40 -22.76
N GLY A 78 6.21 8.24 -24.09
CA GLY A 78 4.92 8.23 -24.82
C GLY A 78 4.04 6.98 -24.67
N ASN A 79 4.56 5.88 -24.10
CA ASN A 79 3.84 4.62 -23.88
C ASN A 79 3.17 4.56 -22.49
N VAL A 80 3.34 5.60 -21.67
CA VAL A 80 2.88 5.64 -20.29
C VAL A 80 1.58 6.43 -20.21
N LEU A 81 0.59 5.86 -19.51
CA LEU A 81 -0.70 6.52 -19.30
C LEU A 81 -0.49 7.88 -18.63
N PRO A 82 -1.27 8.92 -19.00
CA PRO A 82 -1.11 10.25 -18.45
C PRO A 82 -1.25 10.25 -16.92
N ARG A 83 -0.37 10.98 -16.24
CA ARG A 83 -0.42 11.26 -14.79
C ARG A 83 -1.66 12.12 -14.50
N SER A 84 -2.83 11.50 -14.38
CA SER A 84 -4.08 12.25 -14.28
C SER A 84 -4.49 12.50 -12.83
N ALA A 85 -4.66 13.79 -12.53
CA ALA A 85 -5.36 14.41 -11.40
C ALA A 85 -4.55 14.76 -10.14
N VAL A 86 -5.00 15.85 -9.49
CA VAL A 86 -4.62 16.27 -8.15
C VAL A 86 -4.83 15.08 -7.21
N VAL A 87 -3.74 14.63 -6.59
CA VAL A 87 -3.76 13.40 -5.81
C VAL A 87 -4.29 13.72 -4.41
N PRO A 88 -5.38 13.08 -3.94
CA PRO A 88 -5.78 13.23 -2.55
C PRO A 88 -4.62 12.79 -1.63
N MET A 89 -4.47 13.52 -0.54
CA MET A 89 -3.39 13.33 0.41
C MET A 89 -3.97 12.93 1.76
N ILE A 90 -3.40 11.88 2.34
CA ILE A 90 -3.60 11.56 3.74
C ILE A 90 -2.39 12.05 4.51
N ASP A 91 -2.63 12.75 5.60
CA ASP A 91 -1.62 12.96 6.64
C ASP A 91 -1.79 11.91 7.74
N VAL A 92 -0.70 11.25 8.10
CA VAL A 92 -0.68 10.18 9.09
C VAL A 92 0.06 10.66 10.32
N LEU A 93 -0.64 10.63 11.45
CA LEU A 93 -0.06 10.87 12.76
C LEU A 93 0.27 9.53 13.41
N TRP A 94 1.57 9.29 13.63
CA TRP A 94 2.04 8.09 14.32
C TRP A 94 2.25 8.33 15.81
N LEU A 95 1.63 7.48 16.63
CA LEU A 95 1.69 7.52 18.08
C LEU A 95 2.16 6.17 18.63
N TYR A 96 3.07 6.19 19.59
CA TYR A 96 3.36 5.04 20.45
C TYR A 96 2.40 5.06 21.63
N VAL A 97 1.82 3.90 21.95
CA VAL A 97 0.81 3.73 22.98
C VAL A 97 1.16 2.55 23.88
N ASP A 98 1.17 2.76 25.19
CA ASP A 98 1.24 1.69 26.18
C ASP A 98 -0.13 1.00 26.32
N GLU A 99 -0.23 -0.25 25.87
CA GLU A 99 -1.48 -1.01 25.87
C GLU A 99 -1.92 -1.47 27.28
N ASN A 100 -1.07 -1.38 28.31
CA ASN A 100 -1.49 -1.68 29.69
C ASN A 100 -2.51 -0.66 30.22
N TYR A 101 -2.58 0.52 29.59
CA TYR A 101 -3.52 1.56 29.98
C TYR A 101 -4.86 1.38 29.27
N SER A 102 -5.87 0.85 29.97
CA SER A 102 -7.21 0.62 29.40
C SER A 102 -7.91 1.87 28.82
N GLY A 103 -7.49 3.09 29.20
CA GLY A 103 -8.07 4.34 28.71
C GLY A 103 -7.49 4.89 27.41
N PHE A 104 -6.55 4.18 26.76
CA PHE A 104 -5.85 4.73 25.58
C PHE A 104 -6.83 4.98 24.42
N SER A 105 -7.76 4.05 24.21
CA SER A 105 -8.76 4.14 23.12
C SER A 105 -9.64 5.39 23.28
N ALA A 106 -10.08 5.69 24.51
CA ALA A 106 -10.82 6.92 24.80
C ALA A 106 -9.97 8.18 24.54
N THR A 107 -8.67 8.13 24.81
CA THR A 107 -7.76 9.25 24.55
C THR A 107 -7.58 9.48 23.04
N LEU A 108 -7.36 8.41 22.25
CA LEU A 108 -7.26 8.48 20.79
C LEU A 108 -8.58 8.93 20.14
N GLY A 109 -9.72 8.40 20.61
CA GLY A 109 -11.04 8.82 20.15
C GLY A 109 -11.33 10.30 20.44
N ASN A 110 -10.96 10.79 21.62
CA ASN A 110 -11.08 12.21 21.97
C ASN A 110 -10.17 13.11 21.11
N LEU A 111 -8.97 12.66 20.78
CA LEU A 111 -8.08 13.37 19.87
C LEU A 111 -8.67 13.43 18.45
N CYS A 112 -9.17 12.31 17.92
CA CYS A 112 -9.84 12.26 16.62
C CYS A 112 -11.05 13.21 16.58
N ARG A 113 -11.87 13.21 17.64
CA ARG A 113 -13.00 14.14 17.81
C ARG A 113 -12.55 15.60 17.78
N ALA A 114 -11.48 15.93 18.50
CA ALA A 114 -10.96 17.29 18.55
C ALA A 114 -10.46 17.75 17.17
N ILE A 115 -9.74 16.90 16.45
CA ILE A 115 -9.27 17.15 15.08
C ILE A 115 -10.47 17.38 14.15
N HIS A 116 -11.45 16.47 14.16
CA HIS A 116 -12.64 16.57 13.33
C HIS A 116 -13.40 17.89 13.55
N ASN A 117 -13.66 18.23 14.82
CA ASN A 117 -14.53 19.36 15.15
C ASN A 117 -13.83 20.71 14.98
N LYS A 118 -12.52 20.79 15.20
CA LYS A 118 -11.79 22.07 15.16
C LYS A 118 -11.21 22.38 13.78
N LEU A 119 -10.93 21.38 12.95
CA LEU A 119 -10.14 21.54 11.73
C LEU A 119 -10.94 21.32 10.44
N GLY A 120 -12.22 21.67 10.45
CA GLY A 120 -13.07 21.63 9.25
C GLY A 120 -13.50 20.23 8.84
N SER A 121 -13.64 19.31 9.79
CA SER A 121 -14.25 17.98 9.61
C SER A 121 -13.59 17.13 8.50
N PRO A 122 -12.26 16.89 8.58
CA PRO A 122 -11.60 15.91 7.71
C PRO A 122 -12.16 14.50 7.93
N ARG A 123 -12.02 13.63 6.93
CA ARG A 123 -12.34 12.21 7.11
C ARG A 123 -11.24 11.57 7.94
N LEU A 124 -11.63 10.89 9.02
CA LEU A 124 -10.70 10.29 9.96
C LEU A 124 -10.93 8.79 10.07
N ARG A 125 -9.82 8.04 10.06
CA ARG A 125 -9.75 6.67 10.55
C ARG A 125 -8.54 6.58 11.47
N TRP A 126 -8.54 5.62 12.37
CA TRP A 126 -7.34 5.28 13.12
C TRP A 126 -7.24 3.78 13.28
N GLY A 127 -6.06 3.30 13.58
CA GLY A 127 -5.81 1.88 13.66
C GLY A 127 -4.43 1.55 14.21
N ARG A 128 -4.24 0.27 14.51
CA ARG A 128 -2.98 -0.27 15.02
C ARG A 128 -2.09 -0.66 13.84
N GLU A 129 -0.81 -0.33 13.90
CA GLU A 129 0.16 -0.86 12.92
C GLU A 129 0.41 -2.35 13.19
N ALA A 130 0.27 -3.16 12.15
CA ALA A 130 0.29 -4.62 12.20
C ALA A 130 1.60 -5.22 11.65
N SER A 131 2.39 -4.43 10.92
CA SER A 131 3.57 -4.91 10.20
C SER A 131 4.84 -5.03 11.05
N LYS A 132 4.89 -4.50 12.27
CA LYS A 132 6.09 -4.57 13.13
C LYS A 132 5.85 -5.29 14.45
N ILE A 133 6.74 -6.25 14.73
CA ILE A 133 7.04 -6.70 16.09
C ILE A 133 7.68 -5.48 16.77
N THR A 134 6.94 -4.85 17.68
CA THR A 134 7.42 -3.65 18.36
C THR A 134 8.68 -3.97 19.18
N PRO A 135 9.68 -3.07 19.18
CA PRO A 135 10.97 -3.32 19.83
C PRO A 135 10.87 -3.40 21.36
N GLU A 136 9.77 -2.89 21.92
CA GLU A 136 9.48 -2.95 23.35
C GLU A 136 8.25 -3.82 23.63
N PRO A 137 8.30 -4.69 24.65
CA PRO A 137 7.11 -5.41 25.08
C PRO A 137 6.04 -4.39 25.50
N ARG A 138 4.83 -4.53 24.93
CA ARG A 138 3.58 -3.84 25.33
C ARG A 138 3.41 -2.38 24.87
N THR A 139 4.35 -1.84 24.11
CA THR A 139 4.16 -0.60 23.36
C THR A 139 3.69 -0.95 21.94
N SER A 140 2.61 -0.32 21.48
CA SER A 140 2.08 -0.48 20.12
C SER A 140 2.11 0.84 19.38
N MET A 141 2.31 0.77 18.07
CA MET A 141 2.22 1.94 17.20
C MET A 141 0.80 2.05 16.64
N PHE A 142 0.20 3.22 16.77
CA PHE A 142 -1.10 3.56 16.21
C PHE A 142 -0.96 4.68 15.18
N ALA A 143 -1.76 4.63 14.13
CA ALA A 143 -1.90 5.67 13.14
C ALA A 143 -3.26 6.35 13.28
N ILE A 144 -3.28 7.68 13.35
CA ILE A 144 -4.47 8.48 13.04
C ILE A 144 -4.30 9.00 11.61
N LEU A 145 -5.20 8.59 10.73
CA LEU A 145 -5.21 8.91 9.32
C LEU A 145 -6.17 10.06 9.07
N VAL A 146 -5.66 11.15 8.50
CA VAL A 146 -6.41 12.37 8.22
C VAL A 146 -6.49 12.60 6.73
N GLU A 147 -7.64 12.35 6.13
CA GLU A 147 -7.91 12.69 4.74
C GLU A 147 -8.64 14.04 4.66
N TRP A 148 -7.95 15.01 4.11
CA TRP A 148 -8.43 16.38 4.02
C TRP A 148 -9.34 16.60 2.82
N ARG A 149 -10.41 17.37 3.01
CA ARG A 149 -11.28 17.83 1.90
C ARG A 149 -10.58 18.89 1.05
N ILE A 150 -9.75 19.71 1.68
CA ILE A 150 -8.99 20.81 1.09
C ILE A 150 -7.56 20.70 1.60
N VAL A 151 -6.57 21.00 0.76
CA VAL A 151 -5.16 20.98 1.18
C VAL A 151 -4.99 21.85 2.43
N PRO A 152 -4.51 21.28 3.56
CA PRO A 152 -4.41 22.02 4.81
C PRO A 152 -3.33 23.10 4.69
N ASP A 153 -3.61 24.29 5.22
CA ASP A 153 -2.64 25.36 5.31
C ASP A 153 -1.70 25.16 6.51
N LYS A 154 -0.68 26.01 6.64
CA LYS A 154 0.30 25.94 7.74
C LYS A 154 -0.35 26.09 9.11
N ASN A 155 -1.41 26.90 9.23
CA ASN A 155 -2.11 27.13 10.48
C ASN A 155 -2.87 25.87 10.91
N THR A 156 -3.54 25.19 9.99
CA THR A 156 -4.26 23.94 10.22
C THR A 156 -3.29 22.85 10.71
N LEU A 157 -2.12 22.73 10.08
CA LEU A 157 -1.08 21.78 10.52
C LEU A 157 -0.56 22.12 11.93
N HIS A 158 -0.31 23.39 12.22
CA HIS A 158 0.11 23.82 13.55
C HIS A 158 -0.96 23.54 14.63
N GLN A 159 -2.24 23.69 14.29
CA GLN A 159 -3.33 23.38 15.21
C GLN A 159 -3.44 21.87 15.48
N ILE A 160 -3.16 21.00 14.50
CA ILE A 160 -3.00 19.56 14.78
C ILE A 160 -1.93 19.36 15.83
N ASP A 161 -0.74 19.95 15.63
CA ASP A 161 0.35 19.76 16.58
C ASP A 161 -0.06 20.16 18.00
N GLN A 162 -0.74 21.30 18.16
CA GLN A 162 -1.26 21.72 19.46
C GLN A 162 -2.23 20.71 20.08
N LEU A 163 -3.14 20.13 19.28
CA LEU A 163 -4.10 19.13 19.76
C LEU A 163 -3.42 17.83 20.17
N VAL A 164 -2.42 17.39 19.41
CA VAL A 164 -1.67 16.18 19.71
C VAL A 164 -0.82 16.37 20.96
N ASP A 165 -0.14 17.51 21.11
CA ASP A 165 0.64 17.79 22.32
C ASP A 165 -0.23 17.84 23.57
N ALA A 166 -1.42 18.45 23.47
CA ALA A 166 -2.38 18.44 24.57
C ALA A 166 -2.83 17.01 24.94
N ALA A 167 -3.04 16.14 23.93
CA ALA A 167 -3.40 14.74 24.16
C ALA A 167 -2.24 13.94 24.79
N VAL A 168 -1.01 14.14 24.32
CA VAL A 168 0.21 13.51 24.87
C VAL A 168 0.44 13.92 26.32
N ILE A 169 0.33 15.22 26.63
CA ILE A 169 0.45 15.74 28.01
C ILE A 169 -0.63 15.13 28.91
N LYS A 170 -1.89 15.11 28.44
CA LYS A 170 -3.00 14.50 29.18
C LYS A 170 -2.81 13.00 29.38
N GLY A 171 -2.18 12.32 28.43
CA GLY A 171 -1.84 10.89 28.47
C GLY A 171 -0.72 10.54 29.45
N ARG A 172 -0.03 11.51 30.06
CA ARG A 172 1.00 11.29 31.11
C ARG A 172 2.04 10.22 30.75
N GLY A 173 2.48 10.19 29.50
CA GLY A 173 3.50 9.24 29.02
C GLY A 173 2.96 7.92 28.43
N VAL A 174 1.65 7.65 28.55
CA VAL A 174 0.97 6.51 27.92
C VAL A 174 0.94 6.63 26.39
N ILE A 175 0.77 7.86 25.89
CA ILE A 175 0.78 8.16 24.46
C ILE A 175 1.95 9.08 24.19
N GLN A 176 2.77 8.73 23.21
CA GLN A 176 3.94 9.49 22.78
C GLN A 176 3.91 9.64 21.26
N ARG A 177 4.46 10.74 20.74
CA ARG A 177 4.62 10.88 19.29
C ARG A 177 5.79 10.02 18.80
N ARG A 178 5.66 9.43 17.61
CA ARG A 178 6.81 8.85 16.90
C ARG A 178 7.81 9.93 16.48
N GLY A 179 7.31 11.11 16.10
CA GLY A 179 8.13 12.22 15.62
C GLY A 179 7.40 13.56 15.61
N PRO A 180 8.11 14.65 15.30
CA PRO A 180 7.60 16.02 15.43
C PRO A 180 6.63 16.47 14.32
N GLY A 181 6.09 15.57 13.50
CA GLY A 181 5.06 15.95 12.53
C GLY A 181 4.42 14.77 11.80
N LEU A 182 3.61 15.10 10.79
CA LEU A 182 2.77 14.17 10.06
C LEU A 182 3.49 13.56 8.85
N ASP A 183 3.30 12.27 8.64
CA ASP A 183 3.75 11.60 7.44
C ASP A 183 2.67 11.71 6.37
N ARG A 184 2.96 12.47 5.30
CA ARG A 184 2.03 12.67 4.18
C ARG A 184 2.13 11.52 3.18
N TYR A 185 1.02 11.04 2.64
CA TYR A 185 0.97 10.02 1.58
C TYR A 185 -0.02 10.41 0.48
N CYS A 186 0.36 10.15 -0.78
CA CYS A 186 -0.55 10.14 -1.94
C CYS A 186 -1.50 8.94 -1.84
N ALA A 187 -2.57 9.08 -1.06
CA ALA A 187 -3.40 7.98 -0.59
C ALA A 187 -4.86 8.43 -0.37
N SER A 188 -5.76 7.48 -0.18
CA SER A 188 -7.17 7.74 0.19
C SER A 188 -7.68 6.68 1.17
N LEU A 189 -8.71 7.05 1.94
CA LEU A 189 -9.31 6.22 2.98
C LEU A 189 -10.55 5.50 2.48
N SER A 190 -10.60 4.18 2.69
CA SER A 190 -11.84 3.42 2.57
C SER A 190 -12.71 3.69 3.81
N MET A 191 -13.95 4.11 3.58
CA MET A 191 -14.95 4.37 4.64
C MET A 191 -16.12 3.38 4.59
N ASN A 192 -16.05 2.36 3.74
CA ASN A 192 -17.18 1.47 3.51
C ASN A 192 -17.05 0.14 4.26
N GLN A 193 -15.84 -0.24 4.70
CA GLN A 193 -15.59 -1.50 5.38
C GLN A 193 -14.55 -1.34 6.51
N PRO A 194 -14.62 -2.16 7.58
CA PRO A 194 -13.48 -2.38 8.46
C PRO A 194 -12.42 -3.13 7.65
N SER A 195 -11.50 -2.38 7.04
CA SER A 195 -10.45 -2.91 6.19
C SER A 195 -9.09 -2.74 6.85
N GLN A 196 -8.16 -3.64 6.55
CA GLN A 196 -6.75 -3.39 6.77
C GLN A 196 -6.24 -2.45 5.68
N LEU A 197 -5.60 -1.34 6.05
CA LEU A 197 -5.06 -0.36 5.12
C LEU A 197 -3.56 -0.57 4.96
N GLU A 198 -3.10 -0.80 3.74
CA GLU A 198 -1.70 -0.83 3.41
C GLU A 198 -1.27 0.51 2.79
N LEU A 199 -0.22 1.12 3.34
CA LEU A 199 0.42 2.32 2.83
C LEU A 199 1.83 1.97 2.33
N LEU A 200 1.97 1.96 1.01
CA LEU A 200 3.25 1.74 0.34
C LEU A 200 3.91 3.09 0.03
N SER A 201 5.21 3.19 0.26
CA SER A 201 6.05 4.32 -0.10
C SER A 201 7.35 3.85 -0.72
N ILE A 202 7.71 4.41 -1.87
CA ILE A 202 8.93 4.07 -2.60
C ILE A 202 9.64 5.35 -3.01
N SER A 203 10.92 5.46 -2.67
CA SER A 203 11.78 6.56 -3.10
C SER A 203 12.59 6.15 -4.33
N VAL A 204 12.60 6.99 -5.35
CA VAL A 204 13.31 6.76 -6.62
C VAL A 204 14.08 8.03 -7.03
N PRO A 205 15.07 7.94 -7.94
CA PRO A 205 15.69 9.12 -8.53
C PRO A 205 14.66 10.08 -9.14
N ASN A 206 14.88 11.38 -8.98
CA ASN A 206 13.97 12.41 -9.48
C ASN A 206 14.24 12.75 -10.97
N ASP A 207 14.19 11.73 -11.82
CA ASP A 207 14.19 11.88 -13.26
C ASP A 207 12.98 11.15 -13.87
N GLU A 208 12.55 11.58 -15.04
CA GLU A 208 11.34 11.08 -15.67
C GLU A 208 11.43 9.59 -16.02
N CYS A 209 12.63 9.09 -16.34
CA CYS A 209 12.81 7.67 -16.66
C CYS A 209 12.46 6.77 -15.47
N HIS A 210 13.02 7.03 -14.29
CA HIS A 210 12.72 6.24 -13.10
C HIS A 210 11.26 6.36 -12.65
N LYS A 211 10.69 7.57 -12.74
CA LYS A 211 9.27 7.80 -12.44
C LYS A 211 8.36 6.98 -13.35
N ASP A 212 8.65 6.98 -14.65
CA ASP A 212 7.84 6.28 -15.66
C ASP A 212 7.92 4.76 -15.52
N ILE A 213 9.12 4.23 -15.22
CA ILE A 213 9.31 2.81 -14.94
C ILE A 213 8.52 2.40 -13.69
N LEU A 214 8.63 3.17 -12.60
CA LEU A 214 7.90 2.88 -11.37
C LEU A 214 6.38 2.96 -11.59
N TRP A 215 5.92 4.00 -12.29
CA TRP A 215 4.51 4.19 -12.61
C TRP A 215 3.97 3.02 -13.41
N HIS A 216 4.71 2.57 -14.42
CA HIS A 216 4.32 1.42 -15.22
C HIS A 216 4.30 0.13 -14.40
N ALA A 217 5.30 -0.11 -13.55
CA ALA A 217 5.37 -1.28 -12.67
C ALA A 217 4.20 -1.30 -11.68
N TYR A 218 3.93 -0.18 -11.01
CA TYR A 218 2.81 -0.06 -10.09
C TYR A 218 1.46 -0.19 -10.80
N HIS A 219 1.32 0.37 -12.00
CA HIS A 219 0.11 0.19 -12.80
C HIS A 219 -0.14 -1.30 -13.10
N ARG A 220 0.87 -2.06 -13.52
CA ARG A 220 0.74 -3.51 -13.72
C ARG A 220 0.35 -4.23 -12.43
N PHE A 221 1.02 -3.92 -11.32
CA PHE A 221 0.71 -4.50 -10.01
C PHE A 221 -0.73 -4.21 -9.56
N LYS A 222 -1.20 -2.97 -9.72
CA LYS A 222 -2.59 -2.58 -9.46
C LYS A 222 -3.58 -3.41 -10.29
N TRP A 223 -3.26 -3.67 -11.57
CA TRP A 223 -4.09 -4.50 -12.43
C TRP A 223 -4.16 -5.95 -11.96
N THR A 224 -3.10 -6.49 -11.33
CA THR A 224 -3.13 -7.85 -10.79
C THR A 224 -3.99 -7.97 -9.53
N MET A 225 -4.23 -6.86 -8.83
CA MET A 225 -5.13 -6.77 -7.66
C MET A 225 -6.62 -6.63 -8.03
N SER A 226 -6.93 -6.31 -9.28
CA SER A 226 -8.31 -6.04 -9.70
C SER A 226 -9.14 -7.34 -9.82
N SER A 227 -10.43 -7.27 -9.50
CA SER A 227 -11.32 -8.44 -9.54
C SER A 227 -11.37 -9.12 -10.91
N PRO A 228 -11.31 -10.47 -10.98
CA PRO A 228 -11.53 -11.23 -12.21
C PRO A 228 -12.90 -11.01 -12.85
N ALA A 229 -13.93 -10.61 -12.08
CA ALA A 229 -15.33 -10.62 -12.51
C ALA A 229 -15.73 -9.48 -13.47
N ALA A 230 -14.91 -8.45 -13.64
CA ALA A 230 -15.28 -7.27 -14.43
C ALA A 230 -15.14 -7.44 -15.95
N GLN A 231 -14.59 -8.56 -16.44
CA GLN A 231 -14.36 -8.77 -17.89
C GLN A 231 -15.05 -9.99 -18.51
N GLU A 232 -15.50 -10.95 -17.70
CA GLU A 232 -16.29 -12.08 -18.18
C GLU A 232 -17.66 -11.97 -17.52
N GLY A 233 -18.67 -11.55 -18.29
CA GLY A 233 -20.04 -11.27 -17.83
C GLY A 233 -20.80 -12.51 -17.33
N ILE A 234 -20.25 -13.22 -16.36
CA ILE A 234 -20.81 -14.43 -15.77
C ILE A 234 -21.11 -14.10 -14.31
N TYR A 235 -22.39 -13.81 -14.06
CA TYR A 235 -22.96 -13.70 -12.72
C TYR A 235 -22.76 -15.02 -11.97
N VAL A 236 -21.93 -15.02 -10.93
CA VAL A 236 -21.91 -16.06 -9.90
C VAL A 236 -21.84 -15.36 -8.54
N ARG A 237 -22.67 -15.85 -7.58
CA ARG A 237 -22.76 -15.56 -6.13
C ARG A 237 -21.96 -14.37 -5.58
N GLN A 238 -22.62 -13.54 -4.76
CA GLN A 238 -22.04 -12.43 -3.98
C GLN A 238 -20.94 -12.89 -2.98
N LEU A 239 -19.82 -13.37 -3.48
CA LEU A 239 -18.55 -13.51 -2.78
C LEU A 239 -17.81 -12.16 -2.90
N PRO A 240 -16.91 -11.81 -1.97
CA PRO A 240 -16.03 -10.68 -2.18
C PRO A 240 -15.29 -10.87 -3.50
N THR A 241 -15.48 -9.93 -4.42
CA THR A 241 -14.96 -10.04 -5.79
C THR A 241 -13.44 -9.82 -5.85
N ALA A 242 -12.81 -9.29 -4.80
CA ALA A 242 -11.37 -9.07 -4.72
C ALA A 242 -10.87 -9.07 -3.25
N ALA A 243 -9.64 -9.54 -3.03
CA ALA A 243 -8.94 -9.45 -1.74
C ALA A 243 -8.42 -8.04 -1.44
N ALA A 244 -8.06 -7.30 -2.50
CA ALA A 244 -7.49 -5.97 -2.44
C ALA A 244 -8.32 -4.97 -3.26
N GLU A 245 -8.42 -3.75 -2.74
CA GLU A 245 -8.98 -2.59 -3.40
C GLU A 245 -7.92 -1.48 -3.45
N PRO A 246 -7.23 -1.29 -4.58
CA PRO A 246 -6.27 -0.21 -4.75
C PRO A 246 -7.00 1.13 -4.78
N LEU A 247 -6.79 1.96 -3.74
CA LEU A 247 -7.55 3.20 -3.55
C LEU A 247 -6.92 4.34 -4.35
N ARG A 248 -5.67 4.70 -4.02
CA ARG A 248 -4.95 5.83 -4.64
C ARG A 248 -3.44 5.62 -4.66
N HIS A 249 -2.78 6.37 -5.54
CA HIS A 249 -1.33 6.39 -5.68
C HIS A 249 -0.86 7.67 -6.38
N GLY A 250 0.41 8.03 -6.21
CA GLY A 250 0.98 9.21 -6.84
C GLY A 250 2.41 9.54 -6.40
N PHE A 251 3.05 10.42 -7.17
CA PHE A 251 4.32 11.04 -6.80
C PHE A 251 4.08 12.32 -6.00
N HIS A 252 5.00 12.60 -5.07
CA HIS A 252 4.97 13.80 -4.24
C HIS A 252 5.60 15.00 -5.00
N GLU A 253 5.03 15.38 -6.16
CA GLU A 253 5.63 16.37 -7.08
C GLU A 253 5.67 17.81 -6.54
N THR A 254 4.77 18.18 -5.63
CA THR A 254 4.61 19.56 -5.13
C THR A 254 4.78 19.72 -3.62
N VAL A 255 5.13 18.65 -2.90
CA VAL A 255 5.22 18.70 -1.44
C VAL A 255 6.65 18.97 -1.03
N SER A 256 6.93 20.22 -0.67
CA SER A 256 8.00 20.53 0.29
C SER A 256 7.56 19.93 1.64
N SER A 257 7.74 18.63 1.83
CA SER A 257 7.40 17.99 3.10
C SER A 257 8.45 18.41 4.13
N PRO A 258 8.06 18.90 5.32
CA PRO A 258 9.02 19.31 6.34
C PRO A 258 9.80 18.14 6.97
N LEU A 259 9.43 16.88 6.71
CA LEU A 259 10.00 15.71 7.41
C LEU A 259 10.95 14.85 6.59
N HIS A 260 10.96 14.97 5.27
CA HIS A 260 12.02 14.42 4.45
C HIS A 260 12.28 15.43 3.35
N SER A 261 13.41 16.12 3.43
CA SER A 261 13.97 16.81 2.28
C SER A 261 14.05 15.78 1.16
N SER A 262 13.12 15.85 0.19
CA SER A 262 13.42 15.35 -1.13
C SER A 262 14.71 16.07 -1.50
N SER A 263 15.84 15.38 -1.45
CA SER A 263 17.01 15.90 -2.15
C SER A 263 16.54 16.21 -3.56
N ALA A 264 17.05 17.27 -4.21
CA ALA A 264 16.62 17.60 -5.58
C ALA A 264 16.65 16.40 -6.54
N ASN A 265 17.42 15.36 -6.18
CA ASN A 265 17.68 14.15 -6.93
C ASN A 265 16.79 12.94 -6.55
N THR A 266 15.84 13.06 -5.61
CA THR A 266 15.00 11.92 -5.17
C THR A 266 13.56 12.34 -4.99
N ILE A 267 12.63 11.55 -5.52
CA ILE A 267 11.19 11.75 -5.36
C ILE A 267 10.57 10.53 -4.68
N ARG A 268 9.54 10.78 -3.87
CA ARG A 268 8.75 9.73 -3.24
C ARG A 268 7.49 9.46 -4.05
N PHE A 269 7.17 8.19 -4.22
CA PHE A 269 5.89 7.67 -4.67
C PHE A 269 5.18 7.06 -3.47
N SER A 270 3.86 7.22 -3.39
CA SER A 270 3.05 6.50 -2.40
C SER A 270 1.82 5.90 -3.02
N ALA A 271 1.29 4.87 -2.37
CA ALA A 271 0.04 4.24 -2.72
C ALA A 271 -0.69 3.72 -1.47
N SER A 272 -2.01 3.62 -1.57
CA SER A 272 -2.84 2.95 -0.56
C SER A 272 -3.71 1.86 -1.16
N THR A 273 -3.78 0.73 -0.45
CA THR A 273 -4.58 -0.43 -0.78
C THR A 273 -5.41 -0.81 0.44
N ALA A 274 -6.73 -0.92 0.28
CA ALA A 274 -7.57 -1.54 1.31
C ALA A 274 -7.63 -3.05 1.07
N TRP A 275 -7.48 -3.82 2.14
CA TRP A 275 -7.58 -5.27 2.13
C TRP A 275 -8.86 -5.71 2.83
N LEU A 276 -9.47 -6.76 2.30
CA LEU A 276 -10.67 -7.37 2.86
C LEU A 276 -10.45 -7.83 4.31
N SER A 277 -9.31 -8.46 4.56
CA SER A 277 -8.85 -8.88 5.90
C SER A 277 -7.34 -9.12 5.88
N ALA A 278 -6.73 -9.33 7.05
CA ALA A 278 -5.33 -9.70 7.16
C ALA A 278 -5.03 -11.05 6.50
N GLU A 279 -5.91 -12.03 6.69
CA GLU A 279 -5.78 -13.37 6.10
C GLU A 279 -5.93 -13.33 4.57
N ALA A 280 -6.83 -12.49 4.05
CA ALA A 280 -6.97 -12.29 2.61
C ALA A 280 -5.70 -11.68 2.01
N ARG A 281 -5.07 -10.73 2.70
CA ARG A 281 -3.80 -10.12 2.30
C ARG A 281 -2.67 -11.15 2.28
N GLU A 282 -2.54 -11.94 3.35
CA GLU A 282 -1.53 -12.99 3.45
C GLU A 282 -1.69 -14.07 2.37
N GLU A 283 -2.91 -14.58 2.15
CA GLU A 283 -3.19 -15.54 1.10
C GLU A 283 -2.87 -14.96 -0.30
N TRP A 284 -3.25 -13.71 -0.55
CA TRP A 284 -3.02 -13.05 -1.82
C TRP A 284 -1.52 -12.85 -2.10
N TYR A 285 -0.76 -12.35 -1.13
CA TYR A 285 0.69 -12.15 -1.29
C TYR A 285 1.44 -13.48 -1.39
N ALA A 286 1.04 -14.52 -0.65
CA ALA A 286 1.59 -15.85 -0.80
C ALA A 286 1.38 -16.40 -2.22
N GLY A 287 0.17 -16.24 -2.77
CA GLY A 287 -0.14 -16.62 -4.15
C GLY A 287 0.61 -15.77 -5.19
N PHE A 288 0.82 -14.48 -4.92
CA PHE A 288 1.65 -13.61 -5.77
C PHE A 288 3.10 -14.11 -5.81
N ALA A 289 3.69 -14.39 -4.64
CA ALA A 289 5.04 -14.89 -4.51
C ALA A 289 5.23 -16.24 -5.23
N ASP A 290 4.32 -17.19 -5.01
CA ASP A 290 4.37 -18.51 -5.63
C ASP A 290 4.31 -18.42 -7.17
N GLN A 291 3.38 -17.62 -7.70
CA GLN A 291 3.28 -17.38 -9.14
C GLN A 291 4.51 -16.66 -9.72
N ALA A 292 5.05 -15.68 -9.00
CA ALA A 292 6.24 -14.94 -9.43
C ALA A 292 7.48 -15.83 -9.46
N ILE A 293 7.64 -16.74 -8.47
CA ILE A 293 8.73 -17.72 -8.42
C ILE A 293 8.60 -18.74 -9.55
N SER A 294 7.38 -19.23 -9.78
CA SER A 294 7.10 -20.31 -10.74
C SER A 294 7.22 -19.89 -12.21
N CYS A 295 6.91 -18.63 -12.53
CA CYS A 295 7.01 -18.11 -13.90
C CYS A 295 7.31 -16.61 -13.90
N TYR A 296 8.54 -16.27 -14.29
CA TYR A 296 9.01 -14.89 -14.37
C TYR A 296 8.12 -13.99 -15.23
N GLU A 297 7.69 -14.48 -16.39
CA GLU A 297 6.92 -13.76 -17.41
C GLU A 297 5.49 -13.42 -16.96
N ARG A 298 5.02 -13.97 -15.82
CA ARG A 298 3.69 -13.71 -15.26
C ARG A 298 3.69 -12.53 -14.31
N LEU A 299 4.48 -12.60 -13.24
CA LEU A 299 4.51 -11.59 -12.16
C LEU A 299 5.94 -11.23 -11.72
N GLY A 300 6.93 -12.07 -12.00
CA GLY A 300 8.32 -11.85 -11.58
C GLY A 300 8.95 -10.58 -12.15
N TYR A 301 8.57 -10.18 -13.36
CA TYR A 301 9.07 -8.93 -13.97
C TYR A 301 8.62 -7.67 -13.22
N ILE A 302 7.45 -7.67 -12.58
CA ILE A 302 6.94 -6.53 -11.81
C ILE A 302 7.86 -6.26 -10.61
N ILE A 303 8.25 -7.33 -9.90
CA ILE A 303 9.18 -7.28 -8.76
C ILE A 303 10.52 -6.66 -9.21
N ALA A 304 11.05 -7.16 -10.32
CA ALA A 304 12.32 -6.69 -10.86
C ALA A 304 12.27 -5.20 -11.23
N TRP A 305 11.17 -4.70 -11.80
CA TRP A 305 11.03 -3.27 -12.09
C TRP A 305 11.03 -2.41 -10.84
N PHE A 306 10.26 -2.77 -9.81
CA PHE A 306 10.27 -2.03 -8.55
C PHE A 306 11.68 -1.97 -7.95
N GLN A 307 12.39 -3.09 -7.94
CA GLN A 307 13.73 -3.16 -7.37
C GLN A 307 14.81 -2.45 -8.18
N THR A 308 14.62 -2.37 -9.49
CA THR A 308 15.55 -1.67 -10.38
C THR A 308 15.60 -0.18 -10.08
N VAL A 309 14.45 0.42 -9.72
CA VAL A 309 14.32 1.87 -9.55
C VAL A 309 14.26 2.33 -8.09
N ALA A 310 13.92 1.44 -7.16
CA ALA A 310 13.80 1.79 -5.75
C ALA A 310 15.16 2.05 -5.09
N LEU A 311 15.32 3.25 -4.50
CA LEU A 311 16.41 3.60 -3.61
C LEU A 311 16.09 3.22 -2.16
N ALA A 312 14.82 3.34 -1.79
CA ALA A 312 14.28 2.95 -0.50
C ALA A 312 12.79 2.60 -0.65
N ALA A 313 12.28 1.74 0.23
CA ALA A 313 10.86 1.41 0.31
C ALA A 313 10.44 1.32 1.78
N GLU A 314 9.20 1.69 2.05
CA GLU A 314 8.53 1.56 3.33
C GLU A 314 7.10 1.08 3.07
N CYS A 315 6.62 0.15 3.89
CA CYS A 315 5.26 -0.34 3.83
C CYS A 315 4.73 -0.42 5.25
N PHE A 316 3.55 0.18 5.47
CA PHE A 316 2.82 0.08 6.72
C PHE A 316 1.49 -0.59 6.49
N VAL A 317 1.19 -1.57 7.33
CA VAL A 317 -0.10 -2.25 7.36
C VAL A 317 -0.82 -1.80 8.62
N ILE A 318 -2.01 -1.24 8.49
CA ILE A 318 -2.77 -0.65 9.60
C ILE A 318 -4.12 -1.36 9.72
N ASP A 319 -4.35 -1.99 10.85
CA ASP A 319 -5.64 -2.57 11.23
C ASP A 319 -6.55 -1.44 11.71
N LEU A 320 -7.45 -0.99 10.82
CA LEU A 320 -8.34 0.13 11.11
C LEU A 320 -9.43 -0.28 12.10
N GLU A 321 -9.71 0.58 13.07
CA GLU A 321 -10.89 0.40 13.92
C GLU A 321 -12.18 0.44 13.09
N PRO A 322 -13.21 -0.33 13.48
CA PRO A 322 -14.53 -0.28 12.87
C PRO A 322 -15.12 1.13 12.95
N ILE A 323 -15.77 1.54 11.86
CA ILE A 323 -16.37 2.88 11.72
C ILE A 323 -17.38 3.15 12.85
N GLY A 324 -18.13 2.13 13.28
CA GLY A 324 -19.16 2.27 14.32
C GLY A 324 -18.65 2.51 15.74
N ARG A 325 -17.41 2.12 16.07
CA ARG A 325 -16.84 2.42 17.40
C ARG A 325 -16.50 3.88 17.61
N THR A 326 -16.40 4.65 16.52
CA THR A 326 -16.01 6.05 16.59
C THR A 326 -17.09 7.03 16.20
N PHE A 327 -18.16 6.60 15.51
CA PHE A 327 -19.17 7.50 14.94
C PHE A 327 -20.64 7.11 15.17
N ASP A 328 -20.97 5.91 15.68
CA ASP A 328 -22.38 5.51 15.84
C ASP A 328 -23.05 6.04 17.13
N ASP A 329 -22.31 6.74 17.99
CA ASP A 329 -22.85 7.56 19.10
C ASP A 329 -22.91 9.07 18.75
N TRP A 330 -22.98 9.44 17.47
CA TRP A 330 -22.89 10.84 17.03
C TRP A 330 -24.09 11.35 16.24
#